data_AF-A0A7C1C7P1-F1
#
_entry.id   AF-A0A7C1C7P1-F1
#
_cell.length_a   1.000
_cell.length_b   1.000
_cell.length_c   1.000
_cell.angle_alpha   90.00
_cell.angle_beta   90.00
_cell.angle_gamma   90.00
#
_symmetry.space_group_name_H-M   'P 1'
#
loop_
_entity.id
_entity.type
_entity.pdbx_description
1 polymer ?
#
loop_
_entity_poly.entity_id
_entity_poly.type
_entity_poly.pdbx_seq_one_letter_code
_entity_poly.pdbx_strand_id
1 'polypeptide(L)' 'MIKKRGKDKKSNVCPFWAGYLLLCPLRNLVHNPEKILRPYVKEGMRVLDLGAAMGFFSLPLARMVGPGGKV' A
#
# COMPACT_ATOMS: atom_id res chain seq x y z
N MET A 1 36.37 8.89 -33.54
CA MET A 1 35.27 8.54 -34.47
C MET A 1 34.11 7.95 -33.64
N ILE A 2 33.05 8.73 -33.43
CA ILE A 2 31.95 8.41 -32.50
C ILE A 2 30.88 7.61 -33.26
N LYS A 3 30.66 6.34 -32.89
CA LYS A 3 29.61 5.49 -33.46
C LYS A 3 28.32 5.66 -32.64
N LYS A 4 27.38 6.45 -33.17
CA LYS A 4 26.00 6.53 -32.65
C LYS A 4 25.21 5.27 -33.04
N ARG A 5 24.51 4.67 -32.07
CA ARG A 5 23.07 4.33 -32.06
C ARG A 5 22.77 2.97 -31.41
N GLY A 6 22.08 3.05 -30.27
CA GLY A 6 21.07 2.10 -29.80
C GLY A 6 20.05 2.92 -29.00
N LYS A 7 18.78 2.91 -29.39
CA LYS A 7 17.70 3.72 -28.79
C LYS A 7 17.55 3.37 -27.29
N ASP A 8 17.75 4.34 -26.40
CA ASP A 8 17.31 4.26 -25.01
C ASP A 8 15.78 4.17 -24.95
N LYS A 9 15.23 2.99 -24.65
CA LYS A 9 13.82 2.84 -24.31
C LYS A 9 13.63 3.55 -22.97
N LYS A 10 12.85 4.65 -22.95
CA LYS A 10 12.40 5.31 -21.72
C LYS A 10 11.95 4.23 -20.73
N SER A 11 12.66 4.12 -19.62
CA SER A 11 12.33 3.21 -18.55
C SER A 11 10.98 3.63 -17.98
N ASN A 12 9.91 2.85 -18.24
CA ASN A 12 8.59 3.01 -17.62
C ASN A 12 8.66 2.57 -16.14
N VAL A 13 9.57 3.16 -15.38
CA VAL A 13 9.66 2.93 -13.95
C VAL A 13 8.64 3.85 -13.32
N CYS A 14 7.72 3.31 -12.53
CA CYS A 14 6.80 4.13 -11.76
C CYS A 14 7.63 5.10 -10.90
N PRO A 15 7.49 6.42 -11.10
CA PRO A 15 8.25 7.40 -10.33
C PRO A 15 7.90 7.22 -8.85
N PHE A 16 8.91 7.14 -7.98
CA PHE A 16 8.72 6.89 -6.55
C PHE A 16 7.74 7.88 -5.89
N TRP A 17 7.71 9.12 -6.41
CA TRP A 17 6.80 10.18 -5.96
C TRP A 17 5.33 9.88 -6.28
N ALA A 18 5.02 9.10 -7.33
CA ALA A 18 3.65 8.63 -7.57
C ALA A 18 3.13 7.70 -6.46
N GLY A 19 4.01 7.07 -5.68
CA GLY A 19 3.64 6.32 -4.48
C GLY A 19 3.00 7.20 -3.39
N TYR A 20 3.35 8.49 -3.33
CA TYR A 20 2.69 9.45 -2.43
C TYR A 20 1.24 9.72 -2.81
N LEU A 21 0.88 9.60 -4.10
CA LEU A 21 -0.51 9.71 -4.54
C LEU A 21 -1.37 8.58 -3.96
N LEU A 22 -0.80 7.39 -3.77
CA LEU A 22 -1.43 6.24 -3.10
C LEU A 22 -1.57 6.42 -1.58
N LEU A 23 -0.64 7.17 -0.98
CA LEU A 23 -0.65 7.56 0.44
C LEU A 23 -1.57 8.75 0.73
N CYS A 24 -2.10 9.40 -0.30
CA CYS A 24 -2.88 10.62 -0.13
C CYS A 24 -4.03 10.35 0.86
N PRO A 25 -4.09 11.05 2.01
CA PRO A 25 -5.10 10.84 3.04
C PRO A 25 -6.53 11.10 2.51
N LEU A 26 -6.64 11.79 1.37
CA LEU A 26 -7.88 11.94 0.60
C LEU A 26 -8.50 10.58 0.20
N ARG A 27 -7.71 9.52 0.04
CA ARG A 27 -8.21 8.16 -0.23
C ARG A 27 -8.96 7.56 0.96
N ASN A 28 -8.66 7.99 2.19
CA ASN A 28 -9.35 7.57 3.41
C ASN A 28 -10.80 8.08 3.49
N LEU A 29 -11.14 9.16 2.78
CA LEU A 29 -12.53 9.63 2.68
C LEU A 29 -13.41 8.70 1.83
N VAL A 30 -12.85 8.06 0.80
CA VAL A 30 -13.59 7.18 -0.12
C VAL A 30 -13.50 5.71 0.29
N HIS A 31 -12.35 5.29 0.84
CA HIS A 31 -12.09 3.93 1.30
C HIS A 31 -11.63 3.98 2.75
N ASN A 32 -12.59 4.09 3.69
CA ASN A 32 -12.28 4.01 5.11
C ASN A 32 -11.93 2.54 5.44
N PRO A 33 -10.65 2.23 5.73
CA PRO A 33 -10.18 0.87 5.93
C PRO A 33 -10.81 0.24 7.17
N GLU A 34 -11.10 1.04 8.19
CA GLU A 34 -11.72 0.57 9.42
C GLU A 34 -13.15 0.10 9.16
N LYS A 35 -13.97 0.85 8.41
CA LYS A 35 -15.33 0.43 8.07
C LYS A 35 -15.36 -0.85 7.23
N ILE A 36 -14.41 -1.01 6.31
CA ILE A 36 -14.34 -2.16 5.40
C ILE A 36 -13.86 -3.42 6.14
N LEU A 37 -12.87 -3.27 7.02
CA LEU A 37 -12.20 -4.40 7.68
C LEU A 37 -12.87 -4.83 8.98
N ARG A 38 -13.61 -3.93 9.65
CA ARG A 38 -14.27 -4.18 10.94
C ARG A 38 -15.17 -5.43 10.99
N PRO A 39 -15.94 -5.80 9.95
CA PRO A 39 -16.71 -7.05 10.01
C PRO A 39 -15.84 -8.32 9.89
N TYR A 40 -14.62 -8.22 9.37
CA TYR A 40 -13.76 -9.38 9.06
C TYR A 40 -12.59 -9.56 10.02
N VAL A 41 -12.20 -8.51 10.75
CA VAL A 41 -11.01 -8.50 11.61
C VAL A 41 -11.42 -8.38 13.06
N LYS A 42 -10.92 -9.30 13.89
CA LYS A 42 -11.08 -9.31 15.34
C LYS A 42 -9.72 -9.29 16.03
N GLU A 43 -9.71 -8.89 17.29
CA GLU A 43 -8.53 -8.91 18.14
C GLU A 43 -7.94 -10.34 18.24
N GLY A 44 -6.61 -10.45 18.24
CA GLY A 44 -5.88 -11.72 18.28
C GLY A 44 -5.77 -12.45 16.94
N MET A 45 -6.39 -11.95 15.86
CA MET A 45 -6.34 -12.61 14.57
C MET A 45 -4.98 -12.47 13.87
N ARG A 46 -4.66 -13.48 13.03
CA ARG A 46 -3.58 -13.42 12.06
C ARG A 46 -4.19 -13.07 10.70
N VAL A 47 -3.87 -11.91 10.18
CA VAL A 47 -4.41 -11.37 8.93
C VAL A 47 -3.27 -11.18 7.93
N LEU A 48 -3.57 -11.20 6.63
CA LEU A 48 -2.59 -11.03 5.57
C LEU A 48 -3.04 -9.88 4.66
N ASP A 49 -2.20 -8.86 4.50
CA ASP A 49 -2.45 -7.73 3.61
C ASP A 49 -1.89 -8.02 2.20
N LEU A 50 -2.76 -8.47 1.30
CA LEU A 50 -2.40 -8.76 -0.09
C LEU A 50 -2.29 -7.46 -0.89
N GLY A 51 -1.07 -7.09 -1.27
CA GLY A 51 -0.81 -5.85 -1.99
C GLY A 51 -0.52 -4.65 -1.08
N ALA A 52 0.19 -4.88 0.03
CA ALA A 52 0.71 -3.84 0.89
C ALA A 52 1.66 -2.92 0.09
N ALA A 53 1.13 -1.81 -0.42
CA ALA A 53 1.92 -0.79 -1.11
C ALA A 53 2.76 -0.02 -0.08
N MET A 54 2.26 1.11 0.40
CA MET A 54 2.92 1.91 1.45
C MET A 54 2.29 1.69 2.84
N GLY A 55 1.55 0.60 3.04
CA GLY A 55 0.99 0.23 4.35
C GLY A 55 -0.29 0.96 4.77
N PHE A 56 -1.06 1.51 3.82
CA PHE A 56 -2.33 2.21 4.10
C PHE A 56 -3.35 1.33 4.86
N PHE A 57 -3.44 0.03 4.50
CA PHE A 57 -4.32 -0.93 5.17
C PHE A 57 -3.64 -1.67 6.33
N SER A 58 -2.32 -1.85 6.27
CA SER A 58 -1.57 -2.60 7.27
C SER A 58 -1.58 -1.91 8.64
N LEU A 59 -1.52 -0.57 8.69
CA LEU A 59 -1.56 0.18 9.95
C LEU A 59 -2.91 0.06 10.71
N PRO A 60 -4.08 0.29 10.08
CA PRO A 60 -5.36 0.06 10.75
C PRO A 60 -5.59 -1.43 11.05
N LEU A 61 -5.15 -2.36 10.19
CA LEU A 61 -5.18 -3.81 10.51
C LEU A 61 -4.42 -4.12 11.79
N ALA A 62 -3.21 -3.58 11.97
CA ALA A 62 -2.39 -3.80 13.15
C ALA A 62 -3.07 -3.28 14.43
N ARG A 63 -3.77 -2.13 14.32
CA ARG A 63 -4.58 -1.59 15.42
C ARG A 63 -5.79 -2.47 15.75
N MET A 64 -6.43 -3.07 14.74
CA MET A 64 -7.63 -3.90 14.91
C MET A 64 -7.32 -5.29 15.47
N VAL A 65 -6.21 -5.90 15.08
CA VAL A 65 -5.81 -7.22 15.63
C VAL A 65 -5.19 -7.13 17.02
N GLY A 66 -4.76 -5.93 17.43
CA GLY A 66 -4.20 -5.69 18.76
C GLY A 66 -2.87 -6.41 19.02
N PRO A 67 -2.32 -6.31 20.25
CA PRO A 67 -1.02 -6.87 20.59
C PRO A 67 -0.96 -8.40 20.56
N GLY A 68 -2.12 -9.07 20.68
CA GLY A 68 -2.23 -10.54 20.58
C GLY A 68 -2.31 -11.07 19.15
N GLY A 69 -2.49 -10.19 18.15
CA GLY A 69 -2.65 -10.56 16.75
C GLY A 69 -1.42 -10.26 15.89
N LYS A 70 -1.50 -10.59 14.60
CA LYS A 70 -0.40 -10.36 13.64
C LYS A 70 -0.93 -10.02 12.26
N VAL A 71 -0.30 -9.06 11.59
CA VAL A 71 -0.57 -8.65 10.20
C VAL A 71 0.62 -9.04 9.32
#